data_AF-A0A972CWP3-F1
#
_entry.id   AF-A0A972CWP3-F1
#
_cell.length_a   1.000
_cell.length_b   1.000
_cell.length_c   1.000
_cell.angle_alpha   90.00
_cell.angle_beta   90.00
_cell.angle_gamma   90.00
#
_symmetry.space_group_name_H-M   'P 1'
#
loop_
_entity.id
_entity.type
_entity.pdbx_description
1 polymer ?
#
loop_
_entity_poly.entity_id
_entity_poly.type
_entity_poly.pdbx_seq_one_letter_code
_entity_poly.pdbx_strand_id
1 'polypeptide(L)' 'MAKYSFELKMKVVNEYLEGKGGYKYLCNLHGIKSLSNIEKWVQNYKAFGAENLKRSRKNKIYSFEFKQNVVELYLKT' A
#
# COMPACT_ATOMS: atom_id res chain seq x y z
N MET A 1 -11.39 -0.67 -3.52
CA MET A 1 -11.12 0.35 -2.49
C MET A 1 -9.92 -0.09 -1.65
N ALA A 2 -9.02 0.81 -1.23
CA ALA A 2 -8.01 0.44 -0.24
C ALA A 2 -8.71 0.27 1.12
N LYS A 3 -8.51 -0.87 1.78
CA LYS A 3 -9.18 -1.18 3.06
C LYS A 3 -8.68 -0.32 4.23
N TYR A 4 -7.43 0.13 4.14
CA TYR A 4 -6.75 0.92 5.17
C TYR A 4 -6.12 2.15 4.51
N SER A 5 -6.40 3.34 5.06
CA SER A 5 -5.84 4.61 4.60
C SER A 5 -4.35 4.69 4.95
N PHE A 6 -3.62 5.57 4.26
CA PHE A 6 -2.20 5.83 4.55
C PHE A 6 -2.01 6.33 5.99
N GLU A 7 -2.85 7.27 6.42
CA GLU A 7 -2.83 7.84 7.77
C GLU A 7 -2.98 6.77 8.85
N LEU A 8 -3.90 5.83 8.67
CA LEU A 8 -4.08 4.73 9.62
C LEU A 8 -2.83 3.85 9.71
N LYS A 9 -2.24 3.49 8.56
CA LYS A 9 -1.00 2.70 8.54
C LYS A 9 0.14 3.42 9.24
N MET A 10 0.30 4.72 8.97
CA MET A 10 1.35 5.54 9.57
C MET A 10 1.16 5.64 11.09
N LYS A 11 -0.07 5.86 11.55
CA LYS A 11 -0.40 5.88 12.98
C LYS A 11 -0.02 4.57 13.67
N VAL A 12 -0.42 3.43 13.10
CA VAL A 12 -0.11 2.09 13.65
C VAL A 12 1.40 1.84 13.72
N VAL A 13 2.15 2.23 12.69
CA VAL A 13 3.61 2.08 12.67
C VAL A 13 4.26 2.96 13.72
N ASN A 14 3.83 4.21 13.88
CA ASN A 14 4.36 5.11 14.92
C ASN A 14 4.09 4.57 16.32
N GLU A 15 2.87 4.09 16.60
CA GLU A 15 2.54 3.50 17.91
C GLU A 15 3.37 2.25 18.21
N TYR A 16 3.69 1.45 17.19
CA TYR A 16 4.61 0.33 17.33
C TYR A 16 6.04 0.79 17.66
N LEU A 17 6.54 1.84 17.00
CA LEU A 17 7.88 2.39 17.22
C LEU A 17 8.01 3.07 18.60
N GLU A 18 6.94 3.69 19.09
CA GLU A 18 6.83 4.25 20.43
C GLU A 18 6.74 3.18 21.53
N GLY A 19 6.60 1.90 21.17
CA GLY A 19 6.54 0.80 22.13
C GLY A 19 5.19 0.68 22.86
N LYS A 20 4.11 1.26 22.33
CA LYS A 20 2.77 1.20 22.95
C LYS A 20 2.18 -0.21 23.05
N GLY A 21 2.72 -1.16 22.28
CA GLY A 21 2.39 -2.57 22.39
C GLY A 21 2.85 -3.41 21.19
N GLY A 22 2.64 -4.73 21.28
CA GLY A 22 2.94 -5.66 20.20
C GLY A 22 1.88 -5.67 19.09
N TYR A 23 2.12 -6.45 18.03
CA TYR A 23 1.23 -6.53 16.88
C TYR A 23 -0.22 -6.91 17.23
N LYS A 24 -0.41 -7.81 18.20
CA LYS A 24 -1.75 -8.26 18.63
C LYS A 24 -2.54 -7.16 19.31
N TYR A 25 -1.86 -6.37 20.14
CA TYR A 25 -2.45 -5.20 20.79
C TYR A 25 -2.88 -4.17 19.74
N LEU A 26 -1.99 -3.81 18.81
CA LEU A 26 -2.29 -2.84 17.75
C LEU A 26 -3.39 -3.31 16.79
N CYS A 27 -3.45 -4.62 16.50
CA CYS A 27 -4.54 -5.19 15.71
C CYS A 27 -5.90 -5.00 16.37
N ASN A 28 -5.99 -5.27 17.66
CA ASN A 28 -7.24 -5.09 18.42
C ASN A 28 -7.61 -3.62 18.55
N LEU A 29 -6.63 -2.75 18.83
CA LEU A 29 -6.83 -1.31 19.00
C LEU A 29 -7.39 -0.64 17.73
N HIS A 30 -6.88 -1.01 16.55
CA HIS A 30 -7.26 -0.40 15.27
C HIS A 30 -8.24 -1.26 14.45
N GLY A 31 -8.76 -2.36 14.99
CA GLY A 31 -9.68 -3.26 14.29
C GLY A 31 -9.09 -3.94 13.05
N ILE A 32 -7.78 -4.17 13.03
CA ILE A 32 -7.07 -4.81 11.91
C ILE A 32 -7.16 -6.33 12.07
N LYS A 33 -7.79 -6.99 11.10
CA LYS A 33 -8.06 -8.44 11.17
C LYS A 33 -6.82 -9.34 11.15
N SER A 34 -5.68 -8.86 10.62
CA SER A 34 -4.49 -9.69 10.43
C SER A 34 -3.24 -9.01 10.96
N LEU A 35 -2.53 -9.71 11.86
CA LEU A 35 -1.23 -9.32 12.41
C LEU A 35 -0.19 -9.11 11.30
N SER A 36 -0.24 -9.95 10.27
CA SER A 36 0.66 -9.89 9.11
C SER A 36 0.59 -8.55 8.36
N ASN A 37 -0.54 -7.84 8.44
CA ASN A 37 -0.65 -6.52 7.83
C ASN A 37 0.21 -5.50 8.57
N ILE A 38 0.17 -5.51 9.90
CA ILE A 38 0.96 -4.59 10.73
C ILE A 38 2.44 -4.90 10.58
N GLU A 39 2.80 -6.18 10.61
CA GLU A 39 4.18 -6.62 10.40
C GLU A 39 4.73 -6.11 9.05
N LYS A 40 3.98 -6.28 7.96
CA LYS A 40 4.35 -5.77 6.64
C LYS A 40 4.51 -4.25 6.61
N TRP A 41 3.63 -3.51 7.28
CA TRP A 41 3.75 -2.05 7.34
C TRP A 41 5.00 -1.62 8.08
N VAL A 42 5.29 -2.23 9.22
CA VAL A 42 6.50 -1.96 10.01
C VAL A 42 7.75 -2.33 9.22
N GLN A 43 7.79 -3.49 8.57
CA GLN A 43 8.92 -3.91 7.73
C GLN A 43 9.14 -2.94 6.55
N ASN A 44 8.08 -2.60 5.82
CA ASN A 44 8.16 -1.66 4.70
C ASN A 44 8.64 -0.27 5.16
N TYR A 45 8.17 0.18 6.32
CA TYR A 45 8.60 1.46 6.90
C TYR A 45 10.08 1.42 7.27
N LYS A 46 10.56 0.36 7.92
CA LYS A 46 11.97 0.20 8.30
C LYS A 46 12.89 0.10 7.09
N ALA A 47 12.46 -0.59 6.03
CA ALA A 47 13.27 -0.82 4.84
C ALA A 47 13.30 0.38 3.88
N PHE A 48 12.17 1.06 3.71
CA PHE A 48 12.00 2.04 2.62
C PHE A 48 11.28 3.34 3.04
N GLY A 49 11.08 3.55 4.33
CA GLY A 49 10.44 4.75 4.88
C GLY A 49 8.93 4.85 4.65
N ALA A 50 8.36 5.99 5.03
CA ALA A 50 6.92 6.25 4.98
C ALA A 50 6.33 6.18 3.57
N GLU A 51 7.08 6.56 2.53
CA GLU A 51 6.59 6.57 1.15
C GLU A 51 6.10 5.20 0.68
N ASN A 52 6.65 4.11 1.23
CA ASN A 52 6.25 2.74 0.88
C ASN A 52 4.98 2.24 1.58
N LEU A 53 4.41 3.04 2.49
CA LEU A 53 3.07 2.78 3.02
C LEU A 53 1.97 3.32 2.07
N LYS A 54 2.34 4.27 1.19
CA LYS A 54 1.45 4.82 0.17
C LYS A 54 1.16 3.79 -0.91
N ARG A 55 0.02 3.95 -1.56
CA ARG A 55 -0.39 3.06 -2.65
C ARG A 55 0.44 3.35 -3.89
N SER A 56 1.11 2.33 -4.44
CA SER A 56 1.88 2.46 -5.68
C SER A 56 1.01 2.49 -6.94
N ARG A 57 -0.15 1.81 -6.93
CA ARG A 57 -1.03 1.69 -8.10
C ARG A 57 -1.62 3.05 -8.46
N LYS A 58 -1.03 3.68 -9.47
CA LYS A 58 -1.65 4.72 -10.29
C LYS A 58 -2.35 4.04 -11.46
N ASN A 59 -3.56 4.47 -11.81
CA ASN A 59 -4.17 4.04 -13.07
C ASN A 59 -3.33 4.66 -14.19
N LYS A 60 -2.67 3.82 -15.00
CA LYS A 60 -2.05 4.30 -16.24
C LYS A 60 -3.19 4.61 -17.22
N ILE A 61 -3.40 5.89 -17.49
CA ILE A 61 -4.34 6.33 -18.52
C ILE A 61 -3.55 6.38 -19.82
N TYR A 62 -3.90 5.51 -20.76
CA TYR A 62 -3.35 5.53 -22.10
C TYR A 62 -4.24 6.38 -23.01
N SER A 63 -3.63 7.23 -23.84
CA SER A 63 -4.36 8.01 -24.85
C SER A 63 -5.05 7.11 -25.86
N PHE A 64 -6.09 7.64 -26.52
CA PHE A 64 -6.77 6.94 -27.59
C PHE A 64 -5.79 6.53 -28.70
N GLU A 65 -4.95 7.48 -29.14
CA GLU A 65 -3.91 7.26 -30.15
C GLU A 65 -2.96 6.13 -29.77
N PHE A 66 -2.51 6.07 -28.51
CA PHE A 66 -1.65 4.98 -28.05
C PHE A 66 -2.35 3.62 -28.18
N LYS A 67 -3.61 3.54 -27.74
CA LYS A 67 -4.38 2.30 -27.82
C LYS A 67 -4.62 1.89 -29.28
N GLN A 68 -4.92 2.85 -30.15
CA GLN A 68 -5.12 2.61 -31.58
C GLN A 68 -3.83 2.08 -32.23
N ASN A 69 -2.69 2.71 -31.97
CA ASN A 69 -1.40 2.31 -32.53
C ASN A 69 -1.00 0.89 -32.08
N VAL A 70 -1.25 0.52 -30.82
CA VAL A 70 -1.01 -0.85 -30.33
C VAL A 70 -1.83 -1.88 -31.11
N VAL A 71 -3.10 -1.60 -31.40
CA VAL A 71 -3.97 -2.50 -32.17
C VAL A 71 -3.49 -2.60 -33.62
N GLU A 72 -3.13 -1.47 -34.25
CA GLU A 72 -2.61 -1.45 -35.62
C GLU A 72 -1.30 -2.22 -35.77
N LEU A 73 -0.39 -2.13 -34.79
CA LEU A 73 0.85 -2.91 -34.78
C LEU A 73 0.60 -4.41 -34.72
N TYR A 74 -0.34 -4.86 -33.89
CA TYR A 74 -0.68 -6.28 -33.73
C TYR A 74 -1.29 -6.89 -35.01
N LEU A 75 -2.08 -6.11 -35.76
CA LEU A 75 -2.70 -6.58 -37.01
C LEU A 75 -1.73 -6.56 -38.21
N LYS A 76 -0.59 -5.86 -38.09
CA LYS A 76 0.43 -5.78 -39.15
C LYS A 76 1.50 -6.87 -39.06
N THR A 77 1.56 -7.62 -37.95
CA THR A 77 2.34 -8.85 -37.78
C THR A 77 1.55 -10.07 -38.19
#